data_AF-A0AAD5T4Q9-F1
#
_entry.id   AF-A0AAD5T4Q9-F1
#
_cell.length_a   1.000
_cell.length_b   1.000
_cell.length_c   1.000
_cell.angle_alpha   90.00
_cell.angle_beta   90.00
_cell.angle_gamma   90.00
#
_symmetry.space_group_name_H-M   'P 1'
#
loop_
_entity.id
_entity.type
_entity.pdbx_description
1 polymer ?
#
loop_
_entity_poly.entity_id
_entity_poly.type
_entity_poly.pdbx_seq_one_letter_code
_entity_poly.pdbx_strand_id
1 'polypeptide(L)'
;MQIFKTIITLGIATVANADCSASAGSTCTTSGGGWLVIISPFANASYTSGGAIDLTWDVCGNDTTFNAASVSFEIASAADTNNIVSITDGSLGSATVKVGELSTTVPTAISDSTTYTIKSSYHDSTSSKWIYCFGNIFAVTGASASSSSSSSSSSTVVASSASDIISVAIGAVVLAATLAF
;
A
#
# COMPACT_ATOMS: atom_id res chain seq x y z
N MET A 1 62.52 -12.86 -31.64
CA MET A 1 61.76 -13.46 -30.51
C MET A 1 60.88 -12.39 -29.91
N GLN A 2 59.60 -12.35 -30.28
CA GLN A 2 58.62 -11.43 -29.67
C GLN A 2 57.93 -12.17 -28.51
N ILE A 3 58.10 -11.62 -27.30
CA ILE A 3 57.45 -12.11 -26.08
C ILE A 3 56.11 -11.39 -25.98
N PHE A 4 55.02 -12.12 -26.28
CA PHE A 4 53.66 -11.66 -26.05
C PHE A 4 53.39 -11.66 -24.53
N LYS A 5 53.29 -10.46 -23.94
CA LYS A 5 52.77 -10.25 -22.58
C LYS A 5 51.25 -10.21 -22.63
N THR A 6 50.58 -11.30 -22.29
CA THR A 6 49.14 -11.32 -22.04
C THR A 6 48.89 -10.88 -20.60
N ILE A 7 48.40 -9.65 -20.44
CA ILE A 7 47.89 -9.15 -19.17
C ILE A 7 46.43 -9.62 -19.06
N ILE A 8 46.17 -10.58 -18.17
CA ILE A 8 44.82 -11.02 -17.82
C ILE A 8 44.30 -10.05 -16.76
N THR A 9 43.48 -9.09 -17.17
CA THR A 9 42.75 -8.21 -16.25
C THR A 9 41.56 -9.00 -15.69
N LEU A 10 41.69 -9.48 -14.45
CA LEU A 10 40.58 -9.99 -13.65
C LEU A 10 39.68 -8.81 -13.27
N GLY A 11 38.57 -8.64 -14.00
CA GLY A 11 37.51 -7.72 -13.62
C GLY A 11 36.83 -8.24 -12.35
N ILE A 12 37.17 -7.66 -11.21
CA ILE A 12 36.40 -7.81 -9.99
C ILE A 12 35.08 -7.07 -10.18
N ALA A 13 34.01 -7.82 -10.48
CA ALA A 13 32.66 -7.30 -10.42
C ALA A 13 32.33 -7.01 -8.95
N THR A 14 32.47 -5.74 -8.54
CA THR A 14 31.86 -5.26 -7.30
C THR A 14 30.36 -5.32 -7.49
N VAL A 15 29.73 -6.41 -7.05
CA VAL A 15 28.30 -6.44 -6.78
C VAL A 15 28.08 -5.42 -5.66
N ALA A 16 27.50 -4.28 -6.01
CA ALA A 16 26.98 -3.36 -5.03
C ALA A 16 25.87 -4.12 -4.29
N ASN A 17 26.19 -4.62 -3.10
CA ASN A 17 25.17 -5.03 -2.16
C ASN A 17 24.29 -3.80 -1.94
N ALA A 18 22.99 -3.92 -2.26
CA ALA A 18 22.01 -2.96 -1.77
C ALA A 18 22.02 -3.08 -0.24
N ASP A 19 22.85 -2.23 0.39
CA ASP A 19 22.86 -2.03 1.83
C ASP A 19 21.55 -1.31 2.16
N CYS A 20 20.50 -2.09 2.36
CA CYS A 20 19.25 -1.54 2.84
C CYS A 20 19.50 -1.04 4.26
N SER A 21 19.38 0.27 4.45
CA SER A 21 19.26 0.82 5.79
C SER A 21 18.01 0.21 6.40
N ALA A 22 18.19 -0.65 7.42
CA ALA A 22 17.08 -1.34 8.07
C ALA A 22 16.07 -0.29 8.57
N SER A 23 14.97 -0.14 7.85
CA SER A 23 13.84 0.67 8.29
C SER A 23 13.06 -0.13 9.33
N ALA A 24 12.35 0.57 10.22
CA ALA A 24 11.66 0.01 11.39
C ALA A 24 10.54 -1.02 11.08
N GLY A 25 10.33 -1.38 9.80
CA GLY A 25 9.44 -2.45 9.35
C GLY A 25 10.14 -3.72 8.84
N SER A 26 11.46 -3.81 8.83
CA SER A 26 12.14 -5.00 8.24
C SER A 26 12.00 -6.24 9.13
N THR A 27 10.87 -6.96 9.06
CA THR A 27 10.54 -8.05 10.00
C THR A 27 10.82 -9.46 9.47
N CYS A 28 11.34 -9.60 8.25
CA CYS A 28 11.43 -10.89 7.57
C CYS A 28 12.84 -11.17 7.06
N THR A 29 13.18 -12.46 6.90
CA THR A 29 14.39 -12.92 6.19
C THR A 29 14.09 -14.29 5.59
N THR A 30 14.44 -14.50 4.33
CA THR A 30 14.33 -15.79 3.64
C THR A 30 15.40 -16.76 4.12
N SER A 31 15.19 -18.06 3.87
CA SER A 31 16.25 -19.05 4.14
C SER A 31 17.53 -18.83 3.33
N GLY A 32 17.43 -18.18 2.17
CA GLY A 32 18.58 -17.73 1.37
C GLY A 32 19.20 -16.41 1.83
N GLY A 33 18.67 -15.79 2.89
CA GLY A 33 19.21 -14.55 3.46
C GLY A 33 18.80 -13.28 2.73
N GLY A 34 17.78 -13.33 1.87
CA GLY A 34 17.15 -12.16 1.27
C GLY A 34 16.05 -11.59 2.17
N TRP A 35 15.75 -10.31 2.07
CA TRP A 35 14.58 -9.72 2.72
C TRP A 35 14.06 -8.50 1.98
N LEU A 36 12.85 -8.09 2.31
CA LEU A 36 12.18 -6.94 1.73
C LEU A 36 11.92 -5.90 2.82
N VAL A 37 12.12 -4.63 2.45
CA VAL A 37 11.86 -3.47 3.32
C VAL A 37 10.79 -2.62 2.67
N ILE A 38 9.61 -2.55 3.29
CA ILE A 38 8.52 -1.69 2.83
C ILE A 38 8.79 -0.27 3.33
N ILE A 39 8.96 0.67 2.41
CA ILE A 39 9.35 2.06 2.67
C ILE A 39 8.11 2.95 2.75
N SER A 40 7.20 2.81 1.78
CA SER A 40 5.90 3.48 1.75
C SER A 40 4.79 2.45 1.86
N PRO A 41 3.78 2.66 2.74
CA PRO A 41 3.47 3.89 3.47
C PRO A 41 4.48 4.30 4.55
N PHE A 42 4.60 5.61 4.76
CA PHE A 42 5.35 6.16 5.89
C PHE A 42 4.59 5.96 7.20
N ALA A 43 5.33 5.88 8.31
CA ALA A 43 4.73 5.77 9.63
C ALA A 43 3.80 6.96 9.93
N ASN A 44 2.61 6.68 10.45
CA ASN A 44 1.56 7.66 10.76
C ASN A 44 1.01 8.42 9.54
N ALA A 45 1.25 7.92 8.31
CA ALA A 45 0.52 8.40 7.14
C ALA A 45 -0.98 8.05 7.29
N SER A 46 -1.83 8.89 6.70
CA SER A 46 -3.27 8.68 6.67
C SER A 46 -3.75 8.63 5.23
N TYR A 47 -4.46 7.56 4.87
CA TYR A 47 -5.08 7.40 3.56
C TYR A 47 -6.60 7.42 3.69
N THR A 48 -7.27 7.63 2.57
CA THR A 48 -8.73 7.53 2.49
C THR A 48 -9.11 6.22 1.84
N SER A 49 -10.16 5.56 2.35
CA SER A 49 -10.78 4.41 1.70
C SER A 49 -11.17 4.76 0.25
N GLY A 50 -10.81 3.93 -0.72
CA GLY A 50 -10.96 4.22 -2.16
C GLY A 50 -10.00 5.28 -2.71
N GLY A 51 -9.08 5.81 -1.89
CA GLY A 51 -8.04 6.75 -2.30
C GLY A 51 -6.81 6.05 -2.85
N ALA A 52 -5.96 6.81 -3.56
CA ALA A 52 -4.70 6.29 -4.08
C ALA A 52 -3.70 6.01 -2.94
N ILE A 53 -2.91 4.97 -3.10
CA ILE A 53 -1.80 4.59 -2.24
C ILE A 53 -0.62 4.14 -3.10
N ASP A 54 0.54 4.73 -2.84
CA ASP A 54 1.79 4.36 -3.48
C ASP A 54 2.62 3.49 -2.53
N LEU A 55 2.86 2.27 -2.96
CA LEU A 55 3.66 1.30 -2.24
C LEU A 55 5.07 1.30 -2.81
N THR A 56 6.08 1.49 -1.96
CA THR A 56 7.48 1.41 -2.38
C THR A 56 8.24 0.48 -1.44
N TRP A 57 9.16 -0.29 -2.01
CA TRP A 57 9.98 -1.22 -1.24
C TRP A 57 11.36 -1.40 -1.85
N ASP A 58 12.30 -1.72 -0.97
CA ASP A 58 13.64 -2.18 -1.33
C ASP A 58 13.79 -3.67 -1.07
N VAL A 59 14.74 -4.27 -1.78
CA VAL A 59 15.11 -5.69 -1.66
C VAL A 59 16.57 -5.77 -1.25
N CYS A 60 16.83 -6.64 -0.29
CA CYS A 60 18.07 -6.67 0.46
C CYS A 60 18.58 -8.11 0.54
N GLY A 61 19.88 -8.24 0.78
CA GLY A 61 20.55 -9.54 0.70
C GLY A 61 20.73 -10.01 -0.74
N ASN A 62 21.29 -11.20 -0.91
CA ASN A 62 21.74 -11.71 -2.21
C ASN A 62 21.15 -13.09 -2.53
N ASP A 63 19.85 -13.26 -2.28
CA ASP A 63 19.08 -14.45 -2.60
C ASP A 63 18.46 -14.32 -3.99
N THR A 64 19.08 -14.94 -4.99
CA THR A 64 18.62 -14.86 -6.40
C THR A 64 17.25 -15.48 -6.62
N THR A 65 16.88 -16.48 -5.82
CA THR A 65 15.58 -17.16 -5.92
C THR A 65 14.49 -16.26 -5.41
N PHE A 66 14.73 -15.61 -4.26
CA PHE A 66 13.85 -14.59 -3.73
C PHE A 66 13.68 -13.43 -4.70
N ASN A 67 14.79 -12.89 -5.24
CA ASN A 67 14.76 -11.74 -6.14
C ASN A 67 14.04 -11.99 -7.49
N ALA A 68 13.87 -13.25 -7.88
CA ALA A 68 13.11 -13.63 -9.08
C ALA A 68 11.64 -13.98 -8.77
N ALA A 69 11.26 -14.06 -7.49
CA ALA A 69 9.95 -14.50 -7.08
C ALA A 69 8.89 -13.40 -7.22
N SER A 70 7.63 -13.81 -7.14
CA SER A 70 6.50 -12.90 -6.98
C SER A 70 6.14 -12.77 -5.50
N VAL A 71 5.90 -11.54 -5.06
CA VAL A 71 5.41 -11.20 -3.72
C VAL A 71 4.03 -10.57 -3.85
N SER A 72 3.09 -10.98 -3.00
CA SER A 72 1.79 -10.32 -2.90
C SER A 72 1.80 -9.29 -1.79
N PHE A 73 1.06 -8.20 -1.98
CA PHE A 73 0.89 -7.15 -1.00
C PHE A 73 -0.58 -7.04 -0.61
N GLU A 74 -0.82 -6.87 0.69
CA GLU A 74 -2.14 -6.59 1.23
C GLU A 74 -2.05 -5.58 2.37
N ILE A 75 -3.12 -4.82 2.57
CA ILE A 75 -3.37 -4.11 3.81
C ILE A 75 -3.81 -5.14 4.85
N ALA A 76 -3.21 -5.09 6.02
CA ALA A 76 -3.55 -5.91 7.17
C ALA A 76 -3.84 -5.02 8.39
N SER A 77 -4.68 -5.50 9.30
CA SER A 77 -4.96 -4.80 10.55
C SER A 77 -3.75 -4.88 11.47
N ALA A 78 -3.31 -3.71 11.95
CA ALA A 78 -2.25 -3.57 12.95
C ALA A 78 -2.83 -3.03 14.28
N ALA A 79 -4.09 -3.37 14.58
CA ALA A 79 -4.72 -3.02 15.86
C ALA A 79 -3.97 -3.65 17.05
N ASP A 80 -3.43 -4.85 16.86
CA ASP A 80 -2.46 -5.47 17.75
C ASP A 80 -1.15 -5.68 16.99
N THR A 81 -0.10 -4.97 17.36
CA THR A 81 1.21 -5.06 16.70
C THR A 81 1.89 -6.42 16.89
N ASN A 82 1.47 -7.20 17.89
CA ASN A 82 1.95 -8.57 18.10
C ASN A 82 1.15 -9.60 17.30
N ASN A 83 -0.01 -9.22 16.78
CA ASN A 83 -0.92 -10.09 16.04
C ASN A 83 -1.54 -9.35 14.85
N ILE A 84 -0.76 -9.24 13.78
CA ILE A 84 -1.21 -8.62 12.53
C ILE A 84 -2.10 -9.59 11.78
N VAL A 85 -3.34 -9.16 11.48
CA VAL A 85 -4.37 -10.01 10.87
C VAL A 85 -4.73 -9.49 9.48
N SER A 86 -4.76 -10.38 8.49
CA SER A 86 -5.32 -10.06 7.17
C SER A 86 -6.78 -9.64 7.28
N ILE A 87 -7.15 -8.59 6.55
CA ILE A 87 -8.54 -8.15 6.44
C ILE A 87 -9.15 -8.71 5.17
N THR A 88 -10.48 -8.88 5.17
CA THR A 88 -11.22 -9.17 3.95
C THR A 88 -11.02 -8.03 2.95
N ASP A 89 -10.79 -8.38 1.68
CA ASP A 89 -10.57 -7.43 0.58
C ASP A 89 -9.35 -6.51 0.74
N GLY A 90 -8.37 -6.87 1.57
CA GLY A 90 -7.14 -6.09 1.78
C GLY A 90 -6.11 -6.13 0.63
N SER A 91 -6.35 -6.90 -0.43
CA SER A 91 -5.36 -7.13 -1.50
C SER A 91 -5.02 -5.86 -2.26
N LEU A 92 -3.72 -5.58 -2.42
CA LEU A 92 -3.19 -4.45 -3.18
C LEU A 92 -2.60 -4.86 -4.53
N GLY A 93 -2.26 -6.14 -4.69
CA GLY A 93 -1.70 -6.70 -5.90
C GLY A 93 -0.49 -7.59 -5.64
N SER A 94 0.29 -7.83 -6.69
CA SER A 94 1.54 -8.58 -6.61
C SER A 94 2.59 -7.99 -7.53
N ALA A 95 3.86 -8.14 -7.18
CA ALA A 95 4.98 -7.68 -7.97
C ALA A 95 6.15 -8.67 -7.87
N THR A 96 7.07 -8.60 -8.83
CA THR A 96 8.35 -9.31 -8.73
C THR A 96 9.20 -8.66 -7.63
N VAL A 97 9.92 -9.47 -6.86
CA VAL A 97 10.81 -9.06 -5.75
C VAL A 97 12.08 -8.39 -6.32
N LYS A 98 11.93 -7.14 -6.72
CA LYS A 98 13.01 -6.20 -7.04
C LYS A 98 12.68 -4.87 -6.38
N VAL A 99 13.64 -3.95 -6.32
CA VAL A 99 13.32 -2.55 -5.97
C VAL A 99 12.17 -2.09 -6.84
N GLY A 100 11.13 -1.56 -6.21
CA GLY A 100 9.85 -1.41 -6.88
C GLY A 100 8.92 -0.39 -6.26
N GLU A 101 7.95 -0.03 -7.10
CA GLU A 101 6.83 0.84 -6.77
C GLU A 101 5.56 0.20 -7.34
N LEU A 102 4.47 0.31 -6.59
CA LEU A 102 3.14 -0.11 -6.98
C LEU A 102 2.15 0.97 -6.54
N SER A 103 1.64 1.72 -7.51
CA SER A 103 0.51 2.63 -7.30
C SER A 103 -0.80 1.85 -7.45
N THR A 104 -1.65 1.93 -6.42
CA THR A 104 -2.94 1.25 -6.40
C THR A 104 -3.94 2.06 -5.57
N THR A 105 -5.11 1.50 -5.32
CA THR A 105 -6.17 2.14 -4.56
C THR A 105 -6.38 1.38 -3.25
N VAL A 106 -6.54 2.11 -2.15
CA VAL A 106 -6.97 1.55 -0.86
C VAL A 106 -8.35 0.92 -1.04
N PRO A 107 -8.52 -0.38 -0.74
CA PRO A 107 -9.82 -1.03 -0.86
C PRO A 107 -10.93 -0.29 -0.11
N THR A 108 -12.13 -0.23 -0.69
CA THR A 108 -13.25 0.54 -0.12
C THR A 108 -13.95 -0.16 1.05
N ALA A 109 -13.79 -1.49 1.14
CA ALA A 109 -14.49 -2.37 2.09
C ALA A 109 -13.69 -2.67 3.36
N ILE A 110 -12.66 -1.88 3.65
CA ILE A 110 -11.84 -2.06 4.85
C ILE A 110 -12.68 -1.76 6.09
N SER A 111 -12.74 -2.70 7.04
CA SER A 111 -13.41 -2.52 8.33
C SER A 111 -12.71 -1.46 9.17
N ASP A 112 -13.47 -0.69 9.96
CA ASP A 112 -12.96 0.40 10.81
C ASP A 112 -11.91 -0.07 11.84
N SER A 113 -10.64 -0.03 11.45
CA SER A 113 -9.49 -0.06 12.34
C SER A 113 -8.80 1.29 12.25
N THR A 114 -8.24 1.78 13.35
CA THR A 114 -7.46 3.01 13.33
C THR A 114 -6.04 2.79 12.82
N THR A 115 -5.55 1.55 12.83
CA THR A 115 -4.17 1.21 12.45
C THR A 115 -4.12 0.02 11.50
N TYR A 116 -3.35 0.21 10.43
CA TYR A 116 -3.06 -0.80 9.41
C TYR A 116 -1.56 -0.85 9.14
N THR A 117 -1.14 -1.94 8.52
CA THR A 117 0.19 -2.11 7.96
C THR A 117 0.08 -2.78 6.61
N ILE A 118 1.16 -2.73 5.84
CA ILE A 118 1.27 -3.52 4.62
C ILE A 118 1.91 -4.84 4.99
N LYS A 119 1.27 -5.94 4.62
CA LYS A 119 1.86 -7.27 4.71
C LYS A 119 2.26 -7.70 3.32
N SER A 120 3.53 -8.05 3.15
CA SER A 120 4.00 -8.75 1.96
C SER A 120 4.08 -10.24 2.23
N SER A 121 3.58 -11.08 1.32
CA SER A 121 3.63 -12.53 1.46
C SER A 121 4.46 -13.16 0.35
N TYR A 122 5.45 -13.96 0.75
CA TYR A 122 6.31 -14.72 -0.15
C TYR A 122 6.32 -16.19 0.28
N HIS A 123 6.26 -17.10 -0.68
CA HIS A 123 6.42 -18.53 -0.42
C HIS A 123 7.86 -18.94 -0.72
N ASP A 124 8.65 -19.19 0.34
CA ASP A 124 10.03 -19.60 0.22
C ASP A 124 10.12 -21.03 -0.31
N SER A 125 10.64 -21.17 -1.52
CA SER A 125 10.79 -22.46 -2.20
C SER A 125 11.79 -23.39 -1.50
N THR A 126 12.76 -22.84 -0.78
CA THR A 126 13.80 -23.63 -0.10
C THR A 126 13.28 -24.18 1.22
N SER A 127 12.58 -23.36 2.00
CA SER A 127 12.03 -23.76 3.30
C SER A 127 10.59 -24.27 3.22
N SER A 128 9.91 -24.14 2.08
CA SER A 128 8.48 -24.42 1.86
C SER A 128 7.57 -23.75 2.91
N LYS A 129 7.92 -22.52 3.28
CA LYS A 129 7.22 -21.73 4.30
C LYS A 129 6.80 -20.40 3.72
N TRP A 130 5.64 -19.92 4.19
CA TRP A 130 5.24 -18.53 3.97
C TRP A 130 6.06 -17.60 4.87
N ILE A 131 6.62 -16.58 4.25
CA ILE A 131 7.37 -15.52 4.89
C ILE A 131 6.57 -14.24 4.73
N TYR A 132 6.40 -13.54 5.86
CA TYR A 132 5.64 -12.30 5.93
C TYR A 132 6.56 -11.16 6.36
N CYS A 133 6.61 -10.11 5.55
CA CYS A 133 7.27 -8.86 5.89
C CYS A 133 6.19 -7.82 6.15
N PHE A 134 6.37 -7.00 7.17
CA PHE A 134 5.41 -5.98 7.55
C PHE A 134 5.97 -4.58 7.25
N GLY A 135 5.10 -3.64 6.92
CA GLY A 135 5.50 -2.25 6.70
C GLY A 135 5.35 -1.41 7.95
N ASN A 136 5.52 -0.11 7.77
CA ASN A 136 5.15 0.86 8.80
C ASN A 136 3.65 0.83 9.08
N ILE A 137 3.28 1.30 10.26
CA ILE A 137 1.88 1.46 10.64
C ILE A 137 1.36 2.79 10.10
N PHE A 138 0.19 2.75 9.46
CA PHE A 138 -0.52 3.90 8.90
C PHE A 138 -2.02 3.80 9.23
N ALA A 139 -2.76 4.88 9.00
CA ALA A 139 -4.20 4.94 9.23
C ALA A 139 -4.97 4.98 7.89
N VAL A 140 -6.19 4.44 7.90
CA VAL A 140 -7.15 4.60 6.81
C VAL A 140 -8.41 5.26 7.37
N THR A 141 -8.90 6.28 6.69
CA THR A 141 -10.08 7.07 7.06
C THR A 141 -11.17 6.92 6.01
N GLY A 142 -12.44 7.07 6.41
CA GLY A 142 -13.56 6.98 5.47
C GLY A 142 -13.97 5.55 5.09
N ALA A 143 -13.56 4.54 5.87
CA ALA A 143 -14.25 3.25 5.85
C ALA A 143 -15.74 3.52 6.10
N SER A 144 -16.57 3.18 5.12
CA SER A 144 -18.01 3.31 5.29
C SER A 144 -18.41 2.24 6.28
N ALA A 145 -18.86 2.65 7.47
CA ALA A 145 -19.49 1.75 8.42
C ALA A 145 -20.46 0.88 7.65
N SER A 146 -20.19 -0.43 7.60
CA SER A 146 -21.15 -1.41 7.11
C SER A 146 -22.44 -1.14 7.86
N SER A 147 -23.41 -0.57 7.14
CA SER A 147 -24.68 -0.18 7.70
C SER A 147 -25.42 -1.47 7.99
N SER A 148 -25.31 -1.96 9.22
CA SER A 148 -26.18 -3.00 9.74
C SER A 148 -27.60 -2.43 9.70
N SER A 149 -28.36 -2.79 8.66
CA SER A 149 -29.75 -2.40 8.47
C SER A 149 -30.60 -2.98 9.60
N SER A 150 -30.75 -2.25 10.71
CA SER A 150 -31.80 -2.45 11.69
C SER A 150 -32.89 -1.40 11.45
N SER A 151 -33.92 -1.78 10.69
CA SER A 151 -35.17 -1.02 10.64
C SER A 151 -36.35 -1.96 10.47
N SER A 152 -36.81 -2.43 11.63
CA SER A 152 -38.16 -2.25 12.17
C SER A 152 -39.34 -2.24 11.20
N SER A 153 -40.25 -3.16 11.48
CA SER A 153 -41.56 -3.36 10.86
C SER A 153 -42.44 -2.11 10.78
N SER A 154 -43.06 -1.98 9.60
CA SER A 154 -44.36 -1.42 9.22
C SER A 154 -45.19 -0.63 10.24
N SER A 155 -45.69 0.55 9.81
CA SER A 155 -47.11 0.93 9.89
C SER A 155 -47.44 2.11 8.98
N THR A 156 -48.70 2.10 8.53
CA THR A 156 -49.35 2.71 7.37
C THR A 156 -49.87 4.16 7.57
N VAL A 157 -50.04 4.86 6.43
CA VAL A 157 -50.93 6.01 6.06
C VAL A 157 -50.80 7.33 6.86
N VAL A 158 -50.79 8.54 6.25
CA VAL A 158 -51.85 9.16 5.42
C VAL A 158 -51.31 10.34 4.60
N ALA A 159 -51.91 10.54 3.41
CA ALA A 159 -51.73 11.70 2.55
C ALA A 159 -52.45 12.95 3.09
N SER A 160 -51.94 14.15 2.79
CA SER A 160 -52.74 15.36 2.52
C SER A 160 -51.91 16.52 1.94
N SER A 161 -52.26 16.86 0.69
CA SER A 161 -52.47 18.22 0.13
C SER A 161 -51.35 19.25 0.00
N ALA A 162 -51.11 19.58 -1.28
CA ALA A 162 -50.58 20.79 -1.91
C ALA A 162 -50.48 22.10 -1.12
N SER A 163 -49.44 22.90 -1.45
CA SER A 163 -49.58 24.29 -1.91
C SER A 163 -48.28 24.76 -2.60
N ASP A 164 -48.43 25.23 -3.84
CA ASP A 164 -47.53 26.12 -4.59
C ASP A 164 -46.91 27.23 -3.72
N ILE A 165 -45.62 27.58 -3.93
CA ILE A 165 -45.20 28.97 -4.20
C ILE A 165 -43.92 29.01 -5.08
N ILE A 166 -44.03 29.81 -6.14
CA ILE A 166 -43.04 30.28 -7.11
C ILE A 166 -41.99 31.21 -6.44
N SER A 167 -40.71 31.10 -6.81
CA SER A 167 -39.80 32.27 -6.93
C SER A 167 -38.55 32.02 -7.77
N VAL A 168 -38.62 32.54 -9.00
CA VAL A 168 -37.63 33.24 -9.85
C VAL A 168 -36.52 33.95 -9.04
N ALA A 169 -35.30 34.25 -9.48
CA ALA A 169 -34.38 33.86 -10.55
C ALA A 169 -33.09 34.74 -10.41
N ILE A 170 -32.10 34.49 -11.28
CA ILE A 170 -31.02 35.38 -11.81
C ILE A 170 -30.02 36.08 -10.87
N GLY A 171 -28.73 35.96 -11.21
CA GLY A 171 -27.71 36.94 -10.82
C GLY A 171 -26.27 36.51 -11.04
N ALA A 172 -25.81 36.48 -12.30
CA ALA A 172 -24.38 36.47 -12.63
C ALA A 172 -23.76 37.83 -12.30
N VAL A 173 -22.57 37.85 -11.68
CA VAL A 173 -21.71 39.05 -11.61
C VAL A 173 -20.29 38.65 -11.99
N VAL A 174 -19.89 39.12 -13.17
CA VAL A 174 -18.50 39.21 -13.63
C VAL A 174 -17.88 40.43 -12.96
N LEU A 175 -16.67 40.29 -12.38
CA LEU A 175 -15.84 41.44 -12.02
C LEU A 175 -14.43 41.24 -12.59
N ALA A 176 -14.16 41.93 -13.70
CA ALA A 176 -12.82 42.17 -14.20
C ALA A 176 -12.27 43.42 -13.50
N ALA A 177 -11.02 43.35 -13.03
CA ALA A 177 -10.27 44.51 -12.57
C ALA A 177 -8.95 44.60 -13.35
N THR A 178 -8.88 45.65 -14.17
CA THR A 178 -7.71 46.10 -14.93
C THR A 178 -7.22 47.40 -14.29
N LEU A 179 -5.96 47.52 -13.89
CA LEU A 179 -5.21 48.79 -13.69
C LEU A 179 -3.75 48.40 -13.37
N ALA A 180 -2.82 48.49 -14.32
CA ALA A 180 -2.08 49.68 -14.76
C ALA A 180 -1.12 50.24 -13.68
N PHE A 181 0.16 49.93 -13.84
CA PHE A 181 1.30 50.84 -13.70
C PHE A 181 2.39 50.41 -14.69
#